data_AF-A0A1G3XU55-F1
#
_entry.id   AF-A0A1G3XU55-F1
#
_cell.length_a   1.000
_cell.length_b   1.000
_cell.length_c   1.000
_cell.angle_alpha   90.00
_cell.angle_beta   90.00
_cell.angle_gamma   90.00
#
_symmetry.space_group_name_H-M   'P 1'
#
loop_
_entity.id
_entity.type
_entity.pdbx_description
1 polymer ?
#
loop_
_entity_poly.entity_id
_entity_poly.type
_entity_poly.pdbx_seq_one_letter_code
_entity_poly.pdbx_strand_id
1 'polypeptide(L)'
;MKIVPCNNGFLKYSGQTGAKAEFSFYGTGIKWHTAKAPALGKAKIYFDGAYKGMVDLYRSTVQYPLVLGGSGIPPGNHTLTIEVSGQKNLGSSGYYTVIDAFEVVP
;
A
#
# COMPACT_ATOMS: atom_id res chain seq x y z
N MET A 1 -1.77 12.69 -6.09
CA MET A 1 -2.55 11.52 -5.61
C MET A 1 -4.01 11.82 -5.85
N LYS A 2 -4.69 11.06 -6.71
CA LYS A 2 -6.11 11.27 -7.01
C LYS A 2 -6.94 10.40 -6.04
N ILE A 3 -8.22 10.71 -5.87
CA ILE A 3 -9.11 10.06 -4.88
C ILE A 3 -10.10 9.19 -5.65
N VAL A 4 -10.21 7.90 -5.33
CA VAL A 4 -11.33 7.06 -5.79
C VAL A 4 -12.21 6.79 -4.59
N PRO A 5 -13.53 7.01 -4.66
CA PRO A 5 -14.41 6.59 -3.58
C PRO A 5 -14.54 5.07 -3.57
N CYS A 6 -14.09 4.42 -2.50
CA CYS A 6 -14.66 3.16 -2.05
C CYS A 6 -15.14 3.34 -0.60
N ASN A 7 -16.46 3.35 -0.42
CA ASN A 7 -17.22 3.38 0.85
C ASN A 7 -16.69 4.26 2.00
N ASN A 8 -17.30 5.44 2.19
CA ASN A 8 -17.20 6.31 3.38
C ASN A 8 -15.79 6.72 3.88
N GLY A 9 -14.72 6.35 3.16
CA GLY A 9 -13.36 6.86 3.30
C GLY A 9 -12.80 7.31 1.95
N PHE A 10 -11.89 8.29 1.97
CA PHE A 10 -11.24 8.79 0.76
C PHE A 10 -10.00 7.94 0.43
N LEU A 11 -10.21 6.82 -0.25
CA LEU A 11 -9.10 6.03 -0.78
C LEU A 11 -8.25 6.88 -1.74
N LYS A 12 -6.95 6.91 -1.45
CA LYS A 12 -5.97 7.67 -2.20
C LYS A 12 -5.22 6.75 -3.15
N TYR A 13 -4.94 7.20 -4.37
CA TYR A 13 -4.19 6.41 -5.33
C TYR A 13 -3.22 7.23 -6.17
N SER A 14 -2.19 6.57 -6.68
CA SER A 14 -1.25 7.12 -7.65
C SER A 14 -0.81 6.04 -8.63
N GLY A 15 -0.70 6.41 -9.91
CA GLY A 15 -0.06 5.59 -10.94
C GLY A 15 1.24 6.20 -11.44
N GLN A 16 1.69 7.31 -10.83
CA GLN A 16 2.94 7.96 -11.18
C GLN A 16 4.10 7.19 -10.55
N THR A 17 4.95 6.59 -11.39
CA THR A 17 6.17 5.91 -10.95
C THR A 17 6.99 6.79 -10.03
N GLY A 18 7.44 6.23 -8.90
CA GLY A 18 8.22 6.95 -7.89
C GLY A 18 7.39 7.82 -6.95
N ALA A 19 6.07 7.95 -7.13
CA ALA A 19 5.22 8.59 -6.13
C ALA A 19 5.21 7.75 -4.84
N LYS A 20 5.33 8.43 -3.69
CA LYS A 20 5.45 7.80 -2.37
C LYS A 20 4.33 8.25 -1.44
N ALA A 21 3.96 7.35 -0.54
CA ALA A 21 3.23 7.67 0.68
C ALA A 21 4.06 7.18 1.86
N GLU A 22 4.21 8.02 2.87
CA GLU A 22 5.01 7.75 4.06
C GLU A 22 4.14 7.90 5.30
N PHE A 23 4.27 6.97 6.23
CA PHE A 23 3.54 6.98 7.48
C PHE A 23 4.45 6.56 8.63
N SER A 24 4.66 7.49 9.57
CA SER A 24 5.43 7.26 10.79
C SER A 24 4.51 6.93 11.95
N PHE A 25 4.89 5.95 12.76
CA PHE A 25 4.10 5.46 13.89
C PHE A 25 4.98 5.02 15.05
N TYR A 26 4.38 4.87 16.23
CA TYR A 26 4.99 4.22 17.39
C TYR A 26 4.21 2.95 17.72
N GLY A 27 4.87 1.80 17.75
CA GLY A 27 4.21 0.53 18.10
C GLY A 27 5.03 -0.70 17.69
N THR A 28 4.43 -1.88 17.83
CA THR A 28 5.04 -3.18 17.52
C THR A 28 4.57 -3.78 16.18
N GLY A 29 3.85 -3.00 15.37
CA GLY A 29 3.44 -3.40 14.03
C GLY A 29 2.59 -2.38 13.30
N ILE A 30 2.34 -2.65 12.02
CA ILE A 30 1.49 -1.83 11.16
C ILE A 30 0.75 -2.68 10.13
N LYS A 31 -0.49 -2.29 9.86
CA LYS A 31 -1.33 -2.81 8.79
C LYS A 31 -1.68 -1.69 7.82
N TRP A 32 -1.57 -2.01 6.54
CA TRP A 32 -1.97 -1.21 5.39
C TRP A 32 -3.28 -1.76 4.84
N HIS A 33 -4.31 -0.93 4.90
CA HIS A 33 -5.61 -1.18 4.28
C HIS A 33 -5.57 -0.70 2.82
N THR A 34 -5.86 -1.62 1.90
CA THR A 34 -5.75 -1.44 0.45
C THR A 34 -6.76 -2.32 -0.29
N ALA A 35 -6.62 -2.43 -1.61
CA ALA A 35 -7.41 -3.29 -2.48
C ALA A 35 -6.52 -4.06 -3.44
N LYS A 36 -7.06 -5.15 -4.01
CA LYS A 36 -6.61 -5.64 -5.32
C LYS A 36 -7.66 -5.34 -6.38
N ALA A 37 -7.24 -4.93 -7.57
CA ALA A 37 -8.16 -4.67 -8.68
C ALA A 37 -7.45 -4.78 -10.05
N PRO A 38 -8.20 -4.87 -11.16
CA PRO A 38 -7.62 -5.10 -12.49
C PRO A 38 -6.68 -4.01 -13.00
N ALA A 39 -6.78 -2.79 -12.46
CA ALA A 39 -5.95 -1.66 -12.87
C ALA A 39 -4.74 -1.40 -11.94
N LEU A 40 -4.57 -2.19 -10.89
CA LEU A 40 -3.51 -1.94 -9.91
C LEU A 40 -2.18 -2.59 -10.33
N GLY A 41 -1.10 -1.93 -9.97
CA GLY A 41 0.26 -2.35 -10.27
C GLY A 41 0.94 -3.02 -9.08
N LYS A 42 2.27 -2.98 -9.10
CA LYS A 42 3.10 -3.40 -7.99
C LYS A 42 3.53 -2.19 -7.16
N ALA A 43 3.47 -2.31 -5.85
CA ALA A 43 3.98 -1.29 -4.93
C ALA A 43 5.28 -1.77 -4.29
N LYS A 44 6.31 -0.93 -4.23
CA LYS A 44 7.50 -1.20 -3.42
C LYS A 44 7.21 -0.81 -1.98
N ILE A 45 7.63 -1.66 -1.05
CA ILE A 45 7.46 -1.44 0.38
C ILE A 45 8.83 -1.21 0.99
N TYR A 46 8.95 -0.13 1.76
CA TYR A 46 10.10 0.14 2.59
C TYR A 46 9.64 0.26 4.04
N PHE A 47 10.44 -0.27 4.94
CA PHE A 47 10.21 -0.21 6.37
C PHE A 47 11.47 0.32 7.04
N ASP A 48 11.36 1.44 7.73
CA ASP A 48 12.48 2.22 8.29
C ASP A 48 13.55 2.53 7.23
N GLY A 49 13.09 2.87 6.01
CA GLY A 49 13.96 3.15 4.86
C GLY A 49 14.55 1.91 4.17
N ALA A 50 14.48 0.73 4.79
CA ALA A 50 14.96 -0.52 4.20
C ALA A 50 13.92 -1.13 3.26
N TYR A 51 14.31 -1.47 2.03
CA TYR A 51 13.45 -2.14 1.07
C TYR A 51 13.06 -3.55 1.58
N LYS A 52 11.75 -3.82 1.63
CA LYS A 52 11.19 -5.11 2.08
C LYS A 52 10.65 -5.98 0.95
N GLY A 53 10.45 -5.41 -0.24
CA GLY A 53 9.96 -6.15 -1.39
C GLY A 53 8.89 -5.38 -2.16
N MET A 54 8.26 -6.08 -3.10
CA MET A 54 7.13 -5.58 -3.87
C MET A 54 5.88 -6.38 -3.57
N VAL A 55 4.75 -5.67 -3.52
CA VAL A 55 3.41 -6.25 -3.39
C VAL A 55 2.69 -6.10 -4.74
N ASP A 56 2.23 -7.21 -5.31
CA ASP A 56 1.35 -7.18 -6.48
C ASP A 56 -0.11 -6.98 -6.06
N LEU A 57 -0.65 -5.81 -6.41
CA LEU A 57 -2.04 -5.44 -6.14
C LEU A 57 -2.99 -5.82 -7.29
N TYR A 58 -2.49 -6.45 -8.34
CA TYR A 58 -3.36 -6.93 -9.42
C TYR A 58 -4.26 -8.09 -8.97
N ARG A 59 -5.52 -8.04 -9.40
CA ARG A 59 -6.46 -9.16 -9.43
C ARG A 59 -7.50 -8.92 -10.51
N SER A 60 -7.94 -9.96 -11.22
CA SER A 60 -8.97 -9.87 -12.28
C SER A 60 -10.35 -9.43 -11.76
N THR A 61 -10.60 -9.60 -10.47
CA THR A 61 -11.81 -9.13 -9.77
C THR A 61 -11.40 -8.28 -8.57
N VAL A 62 -12.18 -7.23 -8.29
CA VAL A 62 -11.94 -6.37 -7.12
C VAL A 62 -11.96 -7.20 -5.84
N GLN A 63 -10.97 -6.98 -4.99
CA GLN A 63 -10.89 -7.49 -3.62
C GLN A 63 -10.65 -6.30 -2.69
N TYR A 64 -11.67 -5.96 -1.91
CA TYR A 64 -11.63 -4.89 -0.93
C TYR A 64 -12.62 -5.21 0.20
N PRO A 65 -12.28 -4.99 1.48
CA PRO A 65 -10.96 -4.54 1.95
C PRO A 65 -9.90 -5.65 1.85
N LEU A 66 -8.66 -5.26 1.57
CA LEU A 66 -7.48 -6.10 1.73
C LEU A 66 -6.57 -5.46 2.79
N VAL A 67 -6.18 -6.22 3.79
CA VAL A 67 -5.26 -5.75 4.84
C VAL A 67 -3.94 -6.49 4.69
N LEU A 68 -2.86 -5.73 4.55
CA LEU A 68 -1.49 -6.25 4.45
C LEU A 68 -0.69 -5.68 5.61
N GLY A 69 0.10 -6.46 6.31
CA GLY A 69 0.85 -5.93 7.45
C GLY A 69 1.73 -6.95 8.12
N GLY A 70 2.41 -6.49 9.16
CA GLY A 70 3.26 -7.31 10.02
C GLY A 70 3.28 -6.76 11.44
N SER A 71 3.56 -7.65 12.39
CA SER A 71 3.72 -7.35 13.82
C SER A 71 4.94 -8.09 14.35
N GLY A 72 5.30 -7.85 15.62
CA GLY A 72 6.46 -8.47 16.25
C GLY A 72 7.77 -7.75 15.95
N ILE A 73 7.69 -6.47 15.56
CA ILE A 73 8.84 -5.57 15.55
C ILE A 73 9.05 -5.00 16.97
N PRO A 74 10.28 -4.63 17.35
CA PRO A 74 10.55 -3.99 18.63
C PRO A 74 9.67 -2.74 18.81
N PRO A 75 9.18 -2.45 20.04
CA PRO A 75 8.43 -1.23 20.27
C PRO A 75 9.32 0.00 20.01
N GLY A 76 8.86 0.90 19.16
CA GLY A 76 9.62 2.10 18.82
C GLY A 76 8.95 2.94 17.74
N ASN A 77 9.64 4.02 17.35
CA ASN A 77 9.27 4.82 16.19
C ASN A 77 9.68 4.07 14.91
N HIS A 78 8.71 3.89 14.03
CA HIS A 78 8.89 3.26 12.74
C HIS A 78 8.28 4.08 11.62
N THR A 79 8.76 3.87 10.39
CA THR A 79 8.21 4.49 9.18
C THR A 79 7.94 3.44 8.11
N LEU A 80 6.70 3.39 7.64
CA LEU A 80 6.30 2.62 6.46
C LEU A 80 6.25 3.55 5.24
N THR A 81 6.96 3.19 4.17
CA THR A 81 6.90 3.89 2.88
C THR A 81 6.36 2.94 1.82
N ILE A 82 5.38 3.42 1.06
CA ILE A 82 4.80 2.73 -0.08
C ILE A 82 5.07 3.55 -1.33
N GLU A 83 5.78 2.96 -2.29
CA GLU A 83 6.15 3.63 -3.54
C GLU A 83 5.49 2.93 -4.75
N VAL A 84 4.99 3.72 -5.69
CA VAL A 84 4.52 3.23 -6.99
C VAL A 84 5.72 2.73 -7.80
N SER A 85 5.80 1.43 -8.05
CA SER A 85 6.97 0.85 -8.71
C SER A 85 7.08 1.17 -10.21
N GLY A 86 5.96 1.52 -10.86
CA GLY A 86 5.86 1.58 -12.32
C GLY A 86 5.83 0.20 -13.00
N GLN A 87 5.79 -0.88 -12.22
CA GLN A 87 5.65 -2.26 -12.70
C GLN A 87 4.22 -2.76 -12.47
N LYS A 88 3.77 -3.69 -13.30
CA LYS A 88 2.44 -4.31 -13.18
C LYS A 88 2.46 -5.77 -13.59
N ASN A 89 1.44 -6.51 -13.19
CA ASN A 89 1.13 -7.80 -13.79
C ASN A 89 0.75 -7.62 -15.28
N LEU A 90 1.08 -8.58 -16.15
CA LEU A 90 0.71 -8.51 -17.57
C LEU A 90 -0.80 -8.31 -17.77
N GLY A 91 -1.62 -8.97 -16.93
CA GLY A 91 -3.07 -8.86 -16.98
C GLY A 91 -3.64 -7.55 -16.41
N SER A 92 -2.81 -6.67 -15.84
CA SER A 92 -3.26 -5.40 -15.28
C SER A 92 -3.43 -4.33 -16.36
N SER A 93 -4.47 -3.50 -16.26
CA SER A 93 -4.67 -2.35 -17.14
C SER A 93 -3.94 -1.09 -16.67
N GLY A 94 -3.27 -1.11 -15.52
CA GLY A 94 -2.60 0.07 -14.97
C GLY A 94 -1.47 -0.23 -13.98
N TYR A 95 -0.92 0.84 -13.42
CA TYR A 95 0.22 0.80 -12.49
C TYR A 95 -0.17 1.37 -11.12
N TYR A 96 -1.46 1.43 -10.82
CA TYR A 96 -1.95 2.18 -9.68
C TYR A 96 -1.63 1.47 -8.37
N THR A 97 -1.15 2.24 -7.40
CA THR A 97 -1.10 1.86 -5.99
C THR A 97 -2.20 2.58 -5.25
N VAL A 98 -2.83 1.88 -4.33
CA VAL A 98 -4.02 2.30 -3.61
C VAL A 98 -3.76 2.23 -2.10
N ILE A 99 -4.10 3.30 -1.38
CA ILE A 99 -3.97 3.38 0.08
C ILE A 99 -5.30 3.88 0.63
N ASP A 100 -5.88 3.11 1.52
CA ASP A 100 -7.11 3.49 2.22
C ASP A 100 -6.79 3.99 3.63
N ALA A 101 -6.14 3.15 4.45
CA ALA A 101 -5.78 3.50 5.81
C ALA A 101 -4.51 2.77 6.29
N PHE A 102 -3.95 3.28 7.39
CA PHE A 102 -2.94 2.59 8.18
C PHE A 102 -3.48 2.34 9.59
N GLU A 103 -3.22 1.16 10.12
CA GLU A 103 -3.59 0.76 11.47
C GLU A 103 -2.32 0.32 12.20
N VAL A 104 -2.07 0.89 13.37
CA VAL A 104 -0.89 0.59 14.18
C VAL A 104 -1.23 -0.51 15.17
N VAL A 105 -0.32 -1.49 15.30
CA VAL A 105 -0.37 -2.48 16.38
C VAL A 105 0.45 -1.93 17.55
N PRO A 106 -0.15 -1.74 18.74
CA PRO A 106 0.54 -1.21 19.92
C PRO A 106 1.75 -2.05 20.32
#